data_AF-A0A844YE04-F1
#
_entry.id   AF-A0A844YE04-F1
#
_cell.length_a   1.000
_cell.length_b   1.000
_cell.length_c   1.000
_cell.angle_alpha   90.00
_cell.angle_beta   90.00
_cell.angle_gamma   90.00
#
_symmetry.space_group_name_H-M   'P 1'
#
loop_
_entity.id
_entity.type
_entity.pdbx_description
1 polymer ?
#
loop_
_entity_poly.entity_id
_entity_poly.type
_entity_poly.pdbx_seq_one_letter_code
_entity_poly.pdbx_strand_id
1 'polypeptide(L)' 'MTDLRDSIYFQQLARSARKLAAQHADPVVKRRLRETAIEHDRRARELAREEAGQAKPRRGLRDLLRPR' A
#
# COMPACT_ATOMS: atom_id res chain seq x y z
N MET A 1 -15.53 -12.12 5.01
CA MET A 1 -14.20 -12.06 4.39
C MET A 1 -13.60 -10.74 4.84
N THR A 2 -12.52 -10.76 5.62
CA THR A 2 -11.88 -9.55 6.13
C THR A 2 -11.42 -8.72 4.91
N ASP A 3 -11.91 -7.49 4.75
CA ASP A 3 -11.40 -6.55 3.76
C ASP A 3 -9.97 -6.14 4.15
N LEU A 4 -9.04 -7.06 3.96
CA LEU A 4 -7.63 -6.78 4.12
C LEU A 4 -7.29 -5.81 3.00
N ARG A 5 -7.10 -4.54 3.35
CA ARG A 5 -6.66 -3.53 2.38
C ARG A 5 -5.37 -4.02 1.73
N ASP A 6 -5.36 -4.11 0.42
CA ASP A 6 -4.21 -4.56 -0.35
C ASP A 6 -3.00 -3.69 -0.04
N SER A 7 -3.22 -2.38 0.20
CA SER A 7 -2.17 -1.46 0.64
C SER A 7 -1.46 -1.93 1.92
N ILE A 8 -2.20 -2.43 2.90
CA ILE A 8 -1.65 -2.93 4.17
C ILE A 8 -0.89 -4.24 3.96
N TYR A 9 -1.41 -5.13 3.12
CA TYR A 9 -0.74 -6.38 2.78
C TYR A 9 0.66 -6.12 2.19
N PHE A 10 0.76 -5.25 1.19
CA PHE A 10 2.05 -4.90 0.60
C PHE A 10 2.99 -4.16 1.57
N GLN A 11 2.45 -3.37 2.52
CA GLN A 11 3.28 -2.80 3.59
C GLN A 11 3.89 -3.88 4.50
N GLN A 12 3.12 -4.92 4.83
CA GLN A 12 3.62 -6.03 5.64
C GLN A 12 4.71 -6.81 4.89
N LEU A 13 4.52 -7.09 3.60
CA LEU A 13 5.54 -7.72 2.76
C LEU A 13 6.83 -6.90 2.71
N ALA A 14 6.74 -5.57 2.53
CA ALA A 14 7.89 -4.68 2.55
C ALA A 14 8.66 -4.76 3.89
N ARG A 15 7.93 -4.81 5.01
CA ARG A 15 8.54 -4.97 6.35
C ARG A 15 9.23 -6.34 6.51
N SER A 16 8.59 -7.41 6.06
CA SER A 16 9.14 -8.77 6.12
C SER A 16 10.41 -8.90 5.27
N ALA A 17 10.41 -8.36 4.05
CA ALA A 17 11.58 -8.35 3.18
C ALA A 17 12.76 -7.58 3.81
N ARG A 18 12.51 -6.43 4.47
CA ARG A 18 13.55 -5.68 5.22
C ARG A 18 14.12 -6.50 6.38
N LYS A 19 13.26 -7.19 7.15
CA LYS A 19 13.70 -8.06 8.25
C LYS A 19 14.59 -9.20 7.74
N LEU A 20 14.17 -9.86 6.66
CA LEU A 20 14.92 -10.96 6.06
C LEU A 20 16.26 -10.47 5.50
N ALA A 21 16.29 -9.30 4.85
CA ALA A 21 17.52 -8.69 4.36
C ALA A 21 18.51 -8.35 5.48
N ALA A 22 18.02 -8.00 6.67
CA ALA A 22 18.87 -7.72 7.82
C ALA A 22 19.51 -8.99 8.40
N GLN A 23 18.84 -10.15 8.26
CA GLN A 23 19.28 -11.44 8.77
C GLN A 23 20.16 -12.23 7.79
N HIS A 24 20.07 -11.94 6.48
CA HIS A 24 20.85 -12.63 5.46
C HIS A 24 22.32 -12.17 5.42
N ALA A 25 23.24 -13.13 5.38
CA ALA A 25 24.68 -12.88 5.25
C ALA A 25 25.12 -12.64 3.80
N ASP A 26 24.48 -13.30 2.83
CA ASP A 26 24.80 -13.17 1.41
C ASP A 26 24.46 -11.75 0.90
N PRO A 27 25.44 -11.00 0.35
CA PRO A 27 25.24 -9.62 -0.09
C PRO A 27 24.32 -9.50 -1.32
N VAL A 28 24.29 -10.50 -2.21
CA VAL A 28 23.41 -10.53 -3.38
C VAL A 28 21.97 -10.76 -2.94
N VAL A 29 21.74 -11.73 -2.05
CA VAL A 29 20.40 -11.99 -1.50
C VAL A 29 19.90 -10.79 -0.72
N LYS A 30 20.76 -10.18 0.11
CA LYS A 30 20.45 -8.95 0.85
C LYS A 30 20.07 -7.79 -0.07
N ARG A 31 20.78 -7.63 -1.20
CA ARG A 31 20.44 -6.62 -2.21
C ARG A 31 19.07 -6.88 -2.82
N ARG A 32 18.80 -8.11 -3.27
CA ARG A 32 17.50 -8.47 -3.87
C ARG A 32 16.35 -8.27 -2.90
N LEU A 33 16.50 -8.69 -1.64
CA LEU A 33 15.47 -8.48 -0.62
C LEU A 33 15.19 -7.00 -0.33
N ARG A 34 16.22 -6.15 -0.40
CA ARG A 34 16.05 -4.69 -0.30
C ARG A 34 15.30 -4.12 -1.51
N GLU A 35 15.61 -4.58 -2.71
CA GLU A 35 14.90 -4.19 -3.94
C GLU A 35 13.42 -4.60 -3.87
N THR A 36 13.14 -5.84 -3.52
CA THR A 36 11.77 -6.34 -3.29
C THR A 36 11.02 -5.53 -2.23
N ALA A 37 11.70 -5.16 -1.13
CA ALA A 37 11.08 -4.32 -0.11
C ALA A 37 10.68 -2.93 -0.64
N ILE A 38 11.48 -2.35 -1.54
CA ILE A 38 11.18 -1.06 -2.18
C ILE A 38 9.99 -1.19 -3.14
N GLU A 39 9.96 -2.25 -3.94
CA GLU A 39 8.86 -2.53 -4.86
C GLU A 39 7.52 -2.67 -4.12
N HIS A 40 7.49 -3.46 -3.03
CA HIS A 40 6.30 -3.59 -2.21
C HIS A 40 5.88 -2.27 -1.54
N ASP A 41 6.84 -1.45 -1.08
CA ASP A 41 6.53 -0.14 -0.50
C ASP A 41 5.90 0.81 -1.54
N ARG A 42 6.42 0.81 -2.77
CA ARG A 42 5.84 1.57 -3.89
C ARG A 42 4.43 1.10 -4.19
N ARG A 43 4.23 -0.22 -4.31
CA ARG A 43 2.92 -0.80 -4.60
C ARG A 43 1.89 -0.50 -3.50
N ALA A 44 2.29 -0.59 -2.24
CA ALA A 44 1.46 -0.21 -1.11
C ALA A 44 1.01 1.26 -1.17
N ARG A 45 1.90 2.18 -1.58
CA ARG A 45 1.57 3.60 -1.72
C ARG A 45 0.61 3.86 -2.87
N GLU A 46 0.73 3.15 -3.98
CA GLU A 46 -0.20 3.23 -5.11
C GLU A 46 -1.60 2.78 -4.67
N LEU A 47 -1.68 1.58 -4.09
CA LEU A 47 -2.94 1.02 -3.61
C LEU A 47 -3.59 1.90 -2.53
N ALA A 48 -2.81 2.47 -1.60
CA ALA A 48 -3.35 3.37 -0.60
C ALA A 48 -3.99 4.63 -1.22
N ARG A 49 -3.45 5.13 -2.34
CA ARG A 49 -4.04 6.27 -3.07
C ARG A 49 -5.31 5.85 -3.81
N GLU A 50 -5.31 4.68 -4.43
CA GLU A 50 -6.48 4.12 -5.12
C GLU A 50 -7.63 3.88 -4.12
N GLU A 51 -7.34 3.23 -2.99
CA GLU A 51 -8.27 2.99 -1.88
C GLU A 51 -8.81 4.31 -1.31
N ALA A 52 -7.96 5.32 -1.11
CA ALA A 52 -8.39 6.64 -0.63
C ALA A 52 -9.23 7.42 -1.66
N GLY A 53 -8.93 7.24 -2.96
CA GLY A 53 -9.70 7.82 -4.07
C GLY A 53 -11.09 7.19 -4.20
N GLN A 54 -11.20 5.88 -3.98
CA GLN A 54 -12.47 5.15 -3.93
C GLN A 54 -13.28 5.47 -2.66
N ALA A 55 -12.60 5.72 -1.53
CA ALA A 55 -13.24 6.09 -0.27
C ALA A 55 -13.79 7.53 -0.25
N LYS A 56 -13.49 8.35 -1.26
CA LYS A 56 -14.09 9.68 -1.41
C LYS A 56 -15.47 9.49 -2.03
N PRO A 57 -16.59 9.60 -1.29
CA PRO A 57 -17.89 9.67 -1.94
C PRO A 57 -17.80 10.87 -2.87
N ARG A 58 -18.28 10.70 -4.11
CA ARG A 58 -18.65 11.79 -4.99
C ARG A 58 -19.50 12.77 -4.15
N ARG A 59 -18.86 13.79 -3.58
CA ARG A 59 -19.51 14.90 -2.88
C ARG A 59 -20.17 15.75 -3.97
N GLY A 60 -21.21 15.19 -4.58
CA GLY A 60 -22.17 15.83 -5.47
C GLY A 60 -23.58 15.84 -4.86
N LEU A 61 -23.69 15.60 -3.56
CA LEU A 61 -24.96 15.68 -2.81
C LEU A 61 -25.13 17.04 -2.09
N ARG A 62 -24.32 18.05 -2.46
CA ARG A 62 -24.60 19.45 -2.10
C ARG A 62 -25.53 20.14 -3.11
N ASP A 63 -25.79 19.52 -4.26
CA ASP A 63 -26.61 20.10 -5.33
C ASP A 63 -28.10 19.72 -5.26
N LEU A 64 -28.50 18.88 -4.29
CA LEU A 64 -29.88 18.35 -4.17
C LEU A 64 -30.76 19.09 -3.15
N LEU A 65 -30.25 20.13 -2.48
CA LEU A 65 -30.96 20.85 -1.42
C LEU A 65 -30.95 22.38 -1.59
N ARG A 66 -31.04 22.87 -2.83
CA ARG A 66 -31.27 24.30 -3.08
C ARG A 66 -32.79 24.53 -3.30
N PRO A 67 -33.53 25.07 -2.32
CA PRO A 67 -34.90 25.52 -2.58
C PRO A 67 -34.86 26.71 -3.55
N ARG A 68 -35.77 26.69 -4.54
CA ARG A 68 -36.07 27.82 -5.42
C ARG A 68 -36.89 28.87 -4.69
#